data_AF-A0A2S2NTD8-F1
#
_entry.id   AF-A0A2S2NTD8-F1
#
_cell.length_a   1.000
_cell.length_b   1.000
_cell.length_c   1.000
_cell.angle_alpha   90.00
_cell.angle_beta   90.00
_cell.angle_gamma   90.00
#
_symmetry.space_group_name_H-M   'P 1'
#
loop_
_entity.id
_entity.type
_entity.pdbx_description
1 polymer ?
#
loop_
_entity_poly.entity_id
_entity_poly.type
_entity_poly.pdbx_seq_one_letter_code
_entity_poly.pdbx_strand_id
1 'polypeptide(L)'
;MFCVETKYHSGFNLCSRCIIEGEYVNNRVCFPYSNIYSAPRTDEGYRNCINEEYHNSSKPSIITKLPNFDITKSFILDYMHLTNLGIMRKLLSFWVLKGPSNVRLWEKNI
;
A
#
# COMPACT_ATOMS: atom_id res chain seq x y z
N MET A 1 6.62 6.34 -4.15
CA MET A 1 5.80 7.57 -4.30
C MET A 1 6.52 8.69 -5.03
N PHE A 2 7.56 9.33 -4.47
CA PHE A 2 8.10 10.60 -5.00
C PHE A 2 8.35 10.60 -6.53
N CYS A 3 9.20 9.70 -7.04
CA CYS A 3 9.54 9.64 -8.47
C CYS A 3 8.36 9.30 -9.41
N VAL A 4 7.23 8.83 -8.87
CA VAL A 4 6.02 8.48 -9.63
C VAL A 4 4.86 9.45 -9.35
N GLU A 5 5.06 10.49 -8.55
CA GLU A 5 4.07 11.56 -8.28
C GLU A 5 2.70 11.05 -7.77
N THR A 6 2.66 9.94 -7.02
CA THR A 6 1.41 9.35 -6.45
C THR A 6 1.22 9.68 -4.96
N LYS A 7 -0.03 9.62 -4.44
CA LYS A 7 -0.38 9.94 -3.04
C LYS A 7 0.49 9.15 -2.04
N TYR A 8 0.76 9.67 -0.83
CA TYR A 8 1.66 9.01 0.13
C TYR A 8 1.17 7.63 0.64
N HIS A 9 2.04 6.85 1.28
CA HIS A 9 1.74 5.56 1.95
C HIS A 9 0.65 5.62 3.05
N SER A 10 0.09 6.80 3.32
CA SER A 10 -1.01 7.03 4.27
C SER A 10 -2.30 7.53 3.58
N GLY A 11 -2.33 7.62 2.24
CA GLY A 11 -3.50 8.10 1.49
C GLY A 11 -4.53 7.00 1.23
N PHE A 12 -5.80 7.39 1.03
CA PHE A 12 -6.89 6.46 0.74
C PHE A 12 -6.66 5.69 -0.57
N ASN A 13 -6.34 6.39 -1.65
CA ASN A 13 -6.00 5.80 -2.94
C ASN A 13 -4.47 5.66 -3.11
N LEU A 14 -3.82 4.78 -2.31
CA LEU A 14 -2.36 4.60 -2.36
C LEU A 14 -1.88 3.37 -3.15
N CYS A 15 -2.76 2.38 -3.38
CA CYS A 15 -2.34 1.08 -3.93
C CYS A 15 -1.82 1.23 -5.37
N SER A 16 -0.56 0.82 -5.60
CA SER A 16 0.08 0.88 -6.91
C SER A 16 -0.29 -0.25 -7.86
N ARG A 17 -0.93 -1.32 -7.35
CA ARG A 17 -1.33 -2.49 -8.15
C ARG A 17 -2.82 -2.53 -8.48
N CYS A 18 -3.68 -1.99 -7.62
CA CYS A 18 -5.14 -2.09 -7.77
C CYS A 18 -5.82 -0.72 -7.65
N ILE A 19 -6.96 -0.59 -8.32
CA ILE A 19 -7.90 0.53 -8.17
C ILE A 19 -8.76 0.22 -6.94
N ILE A 20 -8.27 0.63 -5.77
CA ILE A 20 -8.90 0.41 -4.47
C ILE A 20 -8.74 1.66 -3.60
N GLU A 21 -9.84 2.06 -2.97
CA GLU A 21 -9.88 3.06 -1.91
C GLU A 21 -9.75 2.37 -0.55
N GLY A 22 -8.98 2.96 0.37
CA GLY A 22 -8.83 2.46 1.73
C GLY A 22 -9.95 2.91 2.66
N GLU A 23 -10.09 2.25 3.80
CA GLU A 23 -11.01 2.62 4.86
C GLU A 23 -10.25 3.20 6.06
N TYR A 24 -10.81 4.21 6.73
CA TYR A 24 -10.21 4.80 7.93
C TYR A 24 -10.63 4.02 9.19
N VAL A 25 -9.72 3.20 9.72
CA VAL A 25 -9.98 2.30 10.86
C VAL A 25 -8.92 2.51 11.94
N ASN A 26 -9.34 2.78 13.18
CA ASN A 26 -8.46 2.93 14.35
C ASN A 26 -7.28 3.92 14.12
N ASN A 27 -7.63 5.11 13.63
CA ASN A 27 -6.72 6.20 13.25
C ASN A 27 -5.68 5.85 12.16
N ARG A 28 -6.02 4.94 11.24
CA ARG A 28 -5.15 4.49 10.14
C ARG A 28 -5.97 4.18 8.89
N VAL A 29 -5.47 4.55 7.72
CA VAL A 29 -5.99 4.01 6.45
C VAL A 29 -5.59 2.55 6.33
N CYS A 30 -6.56 1.68 6.04
CA CYS A 30 -6.40 0.24 5.89
C CYS A 30 -7.08 -0.22 4.59
N PHE A 31 -6.64 -1.34 4.02
CA PHE A 31 -7.34 -2.01 2.92
C PHE A 31 -7.87 -3.34 3.46
N PRO A 32 -9.09 -3.38 4.01
CA PRO A 32 -9.66 -4.61 4.54
C PRO A 32 -9.88 -5.63 3.43
N TYR A 33 -9.90 -6.90 3.81
CA TYR A 33 -10.16 -7.98 2.87
C TYR A 33 -11.62 -7.94 2.41
N SER A 34 -11.83 -8.03 1.10
CA SER A 34 -13.14 -8.16 0.46
C SER A 34 -13.16 -9.37 -0.45
N ASN A 35 -14.32 -10.03 -0.55
CA ASN A 35 -14.56 -11.10 -1.53
C ASN A 35 -14.67 -10.56 -2.97
N ILE A 36 -14.79 -9.24 -3.14
CA ILE A 36 -14.83 -8.57 -4.45
C ILE A 36 -13.42 -8.06 -4.77
N TYR A 37 -12.82 -8.57 -5.84
CA TYR A 37 -11.49 -8.15 -6.27
C TYR A 37 -11.54 -6.77 -6.94
N SER A 38 -10.70 -5.86 -6.44
CA SER A 38 -10.43 -4.57 -7.10
C SER A 38 -9.71 -4.76 -8.42
N ALA A 39 -10.09 -3.97 -9.43
CA ALA A 39 -9.46 -4.01 -10.75
C ALA A 39 -7.95 -3.70 -10.67
N PRO A 40 -7.10 -4.40 -11.45
CA PRO A 40 -5.67 -4.07 -11.53
C PRO A 40 -5.47 -2.71 -12.21
N ARG A 41 -4.40 -2.00 -11.84
CA ARG A 41 -3.98 -0.79 -12.55
C ARG A 41 -3.34 -1.16 -13.88
N THR A 42 -3.57 -0.33 -14.90
CA THR A 42 -2.94 -0.43 -16.22
C THR A 42 -1.98 0.74 -16.43
N ASP A 43 -0.92 0.52 -17.22
CA ASP A 43 0.05 1.55 -17.56
C ASP A 43 -0.60 2.71 -18.34
N GLU A 44 -1.48 2.39 -19.28
CA GLU A 44 -2.32 3.36 -20.00
C GLU A 44 -3.21 4.17 -19.04
N GLY A 45 -3.89 3.52 -18.08
CA GLY A 45 -4.76 4.22 -17.13
C GLY A 45 -4.02 5.19 -16.22
N TYR A 46 -2.76 4.89 -15.88
CA TYR A 46 -1.87 5.81 -15.17
C TYR A 46 -1.39 6.95 -16.07
N ARG A 47 -1.00 6.69 -17.33
CA ARG A 47 -0.57 7.71 -18.30
C ARG A 47 -1.67 8.72 -18.61
N ASN A 48 -2.91 8.24 -18.67
CA ASN A 48 -4.11 9.05 -18.89
C ASN A 48 -4.70 9.65 -17.60
N CYS A 49 -4.03 9.48 -16.44
CA CYS A 49 -4.45 9.99 -15.13
C CYS A 49 -5.89 9.62 -14.71
N ILE A 50 -6.43 8.47 -15.15
CA ILE A 50 -7.86 8.12 -15.02
C ILE A 50 -8.35 8.10 -13.56
N ASN A 51 -7.47 7.77 -12.60
CA ASN A 51 -7.81 7.84 -11.18
C ASN A 51 -7.15 9.05 -10.52
N GLU A 52 -7.71 10.24 -10.71
CA GLU A 52 -7.17 11.51 -10.18
C GLU A 52 -6.76 11.42 -8.68
N GLU A 53 -7.55 10.72 -7.87
CA GLU A 53 -7.28 10.51 -6.44
C GLU A 53 -6.05 9.67 -6.13
N TYR A 54 -5.46 8.96 -7.10
CA TYR A 54 -4.19 8.23 -6.97
C TYR A 54 -2.96 9.13 -7.25
N HIS A 55 -3.15 10.20 -8.04
CA HIS A 55 -2.08 11.11 -8.46
C HIS A 55 -1.98 12.35 -7.55
N ASN A 56 -0.79 12.93 -7.40
CA ASN A 56 -0.60 14.24 -6.77
C ASN A 56 -0.77 15.41 -7.74
N SER A 57 -0.87 15.14 -9.04
CA SER A 57 -0.87 16.10 -10.15
C SER A 57 -1.79 15.58 -11.25
N SER A 58 -2.40 16.48 -12.03
CA SER A 58 -3.21 16.12 -13.20
C SER A 58 -2.39 15.58 -14.37
N LYS A 59 -1.04 15.56 -14.27
CA LYS A 59 -0.13 15.04 -15.28
C LYS A 59 0.58 13.79 -14.74
N PRO A 60 0.88 12.78 -15.58
CA PRO A 60 1.66 11.63 -15.15
C PRO A 60 3.13 12.01 -14.90
N SER A 61 3.81 11.27 -14.03
CA SER A 61 5.23 11.53 -13.74
C SER A 61 6.08 11.48 -15.02
N ILE A 62 7.10 12.35 -15.06
CA ILE A 62 8.12 12.43 -16.11
C ILE A 62 8.75 11.06 -16.46
N ILE A 63 8.78 10.12 -15.51
CA ILE A 63 9.32 8.77 -15.71
C ILE A 63 8.58 7.97 -16.81
N THR A 64 7.31 8.31 -17.08
CA THR A 64 6.53 7.69 -18.17
C THR A 64 7.09 7.99 -19.57
N LYS A 65 7.93 9.02 -19.72
CA LYS A 65 8.60 9.33 -21.00
C LYS A 65 9.76 8.38 -21.33
N LEU A 66 10.16 7.49 -20.41
CA LEU A 66 11.16 6.48 -20.70
C LEU A 66 10.61 5.45 -21.71
N PRO A 67 11.38 5.08 -22.75
CA PRO A 67 10.95 4.10 -23.74
C PRO A 67 10.80 2.71 -23.09
N ASN A 68 9.78 1.96 -23.53
CA ASN A 68 9.48 0.60 -23.06
C ASN A 68 9.31 0.44 -21.53
N PHE A 69 8.94 1.52 -20.83
CA PHE A 69 8.74 1.54 -19.39
C PHE A 69 7.26 1.38 -19.02
N ASP A 70 6.93 0.34 -18.26
CA ASP A 70 5.57 0.07 -17.74
C ASP A 70 5.52 0.39 -16.24
N ILE A 71 4.81 1.45 -15.86
CA ILE A 71 4.72 1.94 -14.48
C ILE A 71 4.20 0.86 -13.50
N THR A 72 3.38 -0.07 -13.97
CA THR A 72 2.72 -1.11 -13.14
C THR A 72 3.62 -2.31 -12.91
N LYS A 73 4.55 -2.58 -13.83
CA LYS A 73 5.49 -3.71 -13.77
C LYS A 73 6.89 -3.32 -13.30
N SER A 74 7.33 -2.09 -13.53
CA SER A 74 8.70 -1.65 -13.24
C SER A 74 9.03 -1.46 -11.76
N PHE A 75 8.04 -1.38 -10.88
CA PHE A 75 8.24 -1.25 -9.43
C PHE A 75 7.90 -2.54 -8.69
N ILE A 76 8.93 -3.24 -8.22
CA ILE A 76 8.77 -4.39 -7.33
C ILE A 76 8.36 -3.88 -5.94
N LEU A 77 7.27 -4.45 -5.41
CA LEU A 77 6.89 -4.26 -4.01
C LEU A 77 7.83 -5.10 -3.14
N ASP A 78 8.81 -4.44 -2.50
CA ASP A 78 9.80 -5.11 -1.66
C ASP A 78 9.15 -5.72 -0.40
N TYR A 79 9.14 -7.06 -0.37
CA TYR A 79 8.67 -7.88 0.74
C TYR A 79 9.41 -7.58 2.05
N MET A 80 10.69 -7.23 2.01
CA MET A 80 11.46 -6.92 3.21
C MET A 80 10.96 -5.64 3.88
N HIS A 81 10.72 -4.59 3.10
CA HIS A 81 10.19 -3.32 3.61
C HIS A 81 8.72 -3.42 4.04
N LEU A 82 7.88 -4.08 3.25
CA LEU A 82 6.43 -4.17 3.51
C LEU A 82 6.10 -5.19 4.62
N THR A 83 6.60 -6.42 4.49
CA THR A 83 6.23 -7.52 5.39
C THR A 83 7.17 -7.59 6.58
N ASN A 84 8.48 -7.72 6.35
CA ASN A 84 9.41 -8.06 7.44
C ASN A 84 9.71 -6.86 8.34
N LEU A 85 9.86 -5.66 7.77
CA LEU A 85 10.07 -4.44 8.54
C LEU A 85 8.76 -3.75 8.93
N GLY A 86 7.74 -3.81 8.07
CA GLY A 86 6.41 -3.23 8.33
C GLY A 86 5.56 -4.09 9.25
N ILE A 87 5.04 -5.20 8.71
CA ILE A 87 4.06 -6.07 9.38
C ILE A 87 4.67 -6.80 10.58
N MET A 88 5.81 -7.50 10.43
CA MET A 88 6.37 -8.31 11.52
C MET A 88 6.78 -7.45 12.72
N ARG A 89 7.32 -6.25 12.52
CA ARG A 89 7.59 -5.29 13.62
C ARG A 89 6.31 -4.88 14.35
N LYS A 90 5.19 -4.69 13.64
CA LYS A 90 3.88 -4.39 14.25
C LYS A 90 3.35 -5.60 15.03
N LEU A 91 3.46 -6.80 14.48
CA LEU A 91 3.05 -8.05 15.13
C LEU A 91 3.88 -8.35 16.38
N LEU A 92 5.21 -8.24 16.31
CA LEU A 92 6.09 -8.41 17.48
C LEU A 92 5.79 -7.36 18.56
N SER A 93 5.59 -6.09 18.20
CA SER A 93 5.20 -5.06 19.18
C SER A 93 3.84 -5.36 19.82
N PHE A 94 2.90 -5.94 19.08
CA PHE A 94 1.61 -6.38 19.61
C PHE A 94 1.75 -7.61 20.52
N TRP A 95 2.41 -8.69 20.07
CA TRP A 95 2.55 -9.94 20.81
C TRP A 95 3.49 -9.90 22.01
N VAL A 96 4.43 -8.96 22.06
CA VAL A 96 5.42 -8.86 23.15
C VAL A 96 5.13 -7.70 24.09
N LEU A 97 4.72 -6.53 23.59
CA LEU A 97 4.70 -5.29 24.38
C LEU A 97 3.29 -4.71 24.64
N LYS A 98 2.41 -4.68 23.63
CA LYS A 98 1.24 -3.78 23.62
C LYS A 98 -0.13 -4.43 23.37
N GLY A 99 -0.18 -5.69 22.96
CA GLY A 99 -1.43 -6.42 22.75
C GLY A 99 -2.12 -6.80 24.06
N PRO A 100 -3.41 -7.19 24.02
CA PRO A 100 -4.09 -7.76 25.16
C PRO A 100 -3.44 -9.09 25.59
N SER A 101 -3.64 -9.43 26.85
CA SER A 101 -3.07 -10.59 27.56
C SER A 101 -3.17 -11.89 26.74
N ASN A 102 -4.39 -12.24 26.35
CA ASN A 102 -4.76 -13.44 25.61
C ASN A 102 -4.09 -13.67 24.24
N VAL A 103 -3.36 -12.69 23.69
CA VAL A 103 -2.62 -12.80 22.42
C VAL A 103 -1.12 -12.54 22.58
N ARG A 104 -0.60 -12.47 23.81
CA ARG A 104 0.83 -12.33 24.08
C ARG A 104 1.54 -13.67 24.01
N LEU A 105 2.74 -13.67 23.41
CA LEU A 105 3.53 -14.90 23.23
C LEU A 105 4.06 -15.49 24.54
N TRP A 106 4.13 -14.72 25.62
CA TRP A 106 4.69 -15.14 26.91
C TRP A 106 3.64 -15.63 27.91
N GLU A 107 2.34 -15.54 27.61
CA GLU A 107 1.28 -15.70 28.60
C GLU A 107 0.73 -17.15 28.71
N LYS A 108 1.57 -18.14 28.41
CA LYS A 108 1.33 -19.55 28.75
C LYS A 108 2.59 -20.19 29.31
N ASN A 109 2.77 -20.04 30.63
CA ASN A 109 3.21 -21.07 31.59
C ASN A 109 3.60 -20.40 32.92
N ILE A 110 2.62 -20.28 33.82
CA ILE A 110 2.61 -20.74 35.23
C ILE A 110 1.12 -20.86 35.60
#